data_AF-A0A8K0EJE8-F1
#
_entry.id   AF-A0A8K0EJE8-F1
#
_cell.length_a   1.000
_cell.length_b   1.000
_cell.length_c   1.000
_cell.angle_alpha   90.00
_cell.angle_beta   90.00
_cell.angle_gamma   90.00
#
_symmetry.space_group_name_H-M   'P 1'
#
loop_
_entity.id
_entity.type
_entity.pdbx_description
1 polymer ?
#
loop_
_entity_poly.entity_id
_entity_poly.type
_entity_poly.pdbx_seq_one_letter_code
_entity_poly.pdbx_strand_id
1 'polypeptide(L)'
;MEQNGWGPPAVDLNFLKSGLGVLKIVQMILSLVGFIVAEITASPYNWEQMKAFEWISLIIFILTLAVFTIFLASWHKSEAVIRCNWPLVDFWHSALCTVLWSINLILGLISISWRYRLFREGGAIAGTILAIISLLTFWATVRMSYRRWHLFSPTPTIPYHYQHLGTEPYS
;
A
#
# COMPACT_ATOMS: atom_id res chain seq x y z
N MET A 1 6.49 -6.75 39.78
CA MET A 1 6.83 -5.39 39.33
C MET A 1 6.03 -5.13 38.07
N GLU A 2 4.93 -4.40 38.22
CA GLU A 2 4.03 -4.00 37.13
C GLU A 2 4.80 -3.21 36.06
N GLN A 3 4.79 -3.70 34.83
CA GLN A 3 5.19 -2.92 33.66
C GLN A 3 4.03 -2.00 33.29
N ASN A 4 4.09 -0.79 33.82
CA ASN A 4 3.50 0.42 33.28
C ASN A 4 3.47 0.38 31.73
N GLY A 5 2.26 0.24 31.17
CA GLY A 5 1.94 0.06 29.75
C GLY A 5 2.21 1.25 28.82
N TRP A 6 3.28 2.01 29.08
CA TRP A 6 3.75 3.15 28.28
C TRP A 6 5.18 2.94 27.77
N GLY A 7 5.65 1.70 27.69
CA GLY A 7 6.86 1.38 26.93
C GLY A 7 6.62 1.60 25.43
N PRO A 8 7.58 2.16 24.66
CA PRO A 8 7.47 2.15 23.21
C PRO A 8 7.24 0.70 22.77
N PRO A 9 6.21 0.45 21.96
CA PRO A 9 5.83 -0.92 21.64
C PRO A 9 7.00 -1.60 20.92
N ALA A 10 7.26 -2.86 21.27
CA ALA A 10 8.41 -3.59 20.78
C ALA A 10 8.38 -3.67 19.24
N VAL A 11 9.50 -3.28 18.61
CA VAL A 11 9.67 -3.35 17.15
C VAL A 11 9.57 -4.80 16.70
N ASP A 12 8.58 -5.11 15.87
CA ASP A 12 8.37 -6.47 15.36
C ASP A 12 9.32 -6.74 14.19
N LEU A 13 10.54 -7.18 14.50
CA LEU A 13 11.54 -7.56 13.50
C LEU A 13 11.11 -8.76 12.63
N ASN A 14 10.13 -9.55 13.08
CA ASN A 14 9.58 -10.64 12.26
C ASN A 14 8.69 -10.11 11.15
N PHE A 15 8.04 -8.96 11.35
CA PHE A 15 7.28 -8.28 10.31
C PHE A 15 8.20 -7.78 9.18
N LEU A 16 9.37 -7.23 9.52
CA LEU A 16 10.40 -6.83 8.55
C LEU A 16 10.87 -7.99 7.66
N LYS A 17 10.95 -9.20 8.22
CA LYS A 17 11.31 -10.43 7.49
C LYS A 17 10.14 -11.05 6.72
N SER A 18 8.90 -10.61 6.98
CA SER A 18 7.72 -11.12 6.29
C SER A 18 7.64 -10.59 4.86
N GLY A 19 7.08 -11.39 3.94
CA GLY A 19 6.92 -10.98 2.54
C GLY A 19 6.14 -9.66 2.37
N LEU A 20 5.17 -9.36 3.25
CA LEU A 20 4.44 -8.09 3.24
C LEU A 20 5.32 -6.91 3.70
N GLY A 21 6.14 -7.11 4.73
CA GLY A 21 7.06 -6.09 5.22
C GLY A 21 8.08 -5.70 4.15
N VAL A 22 8.70 -6.70 3.51
CA VAL A 22 9.62 -6.48 2.38
C VAL A 22 8.93 -5.75 1.23
N LEU A 23 7.69 -6.13 0.89
CA LEU A 23 6.94 -5.49 -0.19
C LEU A 23 6.67 -4.01 0.09
N LYS A 24 6.32 -3.65 1.34
CA LYS A 24 6.15 -2.25 1.75
C LYS A 24 7.45 -1.44 1.70
N ILE A 25 8.58 -2.05 2.07
CA ILE A 25 9.90 -1.41 1.95
C ILE A 25 10.22 -1.13 0.47
N VAL A 26 10.00 -2.11 -0.41
CA VAL A 26 10.19 -1.93 -1.85
C VAL A 26 9.30 -0.82 -2.39
N GLN A 27 8.02 -0.77 -1.99
CA GLN A 27 7.08 0.30 -2.36
C GLN A 27 7.52 1.69 -1.85
N MET A 28 8.07 1.77 -0.63
CA MET A 28 8.64 3.01 -0.10
C MET A 28 9.87 3.45 -0.90
N ILE A 29 10.77 2.53 -1.22
CA ILE A 29 11.97 2.84 -2.02
C ILE A 29 11.55 3.33 -3.41
N LEU A 30 10.61 2.64 -4.06
CA LEU A 30 10.10 3.03 -5.38
C LEU A 30 9.44 4.42 -5.38
N SER A 31 8.65 4.75 -4.36
CA SER A 31 8.04 6.09 -4.22
C SER A 31 9.06 7.19 -3.94
N LEU A 32 10.08 6.91 -3.13
CA LEU A 32 11.19 7.85 -2.88
C LEU A 32 12.03 8.09 -4.15
N VAL A 33 12.37 7.03 -4.88
CA VAL A 33 13.10 7.15 -6.15
C VAL A 33 12.25 7.90 -7.19
N GLY A 34 10.94 7.62 -7.26
CA GLY A 34 10.00 8.35 -8.11
C GLY A 34 9.95 9.84 -7.79
N PHE A 35 9.91 10.20 -6.50
CA PHE A 35 10.00 11.59 -6.04
C PHE A 35 11.31 12.26 -6.47
N ILE A 36 12.47 11.63 -6.23
CA ILE A 36 13.78 12.18 -6.60
C ILE A 36 13.89 12.39 -8.11
N VAL A 37 13.45 11.41 -8.91
CA VAL A 37 13.46 11.51 -10.39
C VAL A 37 12.58 12.67 -10.85
N ALA A 38 11.41 12.86 -10.24
CA ALA A 38 10.51 13.95 -10.56
C ALA A 38 11.08 15.32 -10.18
N GLU A 39 11.66 15.46 -8.99
CA GLU A 39 12.31 16.70 -8.53
C GLU A 39 13.45 17.12 -9.47
N ILE A 40 14.36 16.19 -9.79
CA ILE A 40 15.49 16.45 -10.70
C ILE A 40 15.00 16.85 -12.09
N THR A 41 13.88 16.29 -12.54
CA THR A 41 13.31 16.56 -13.87
C THR A 41 12.48 17.86 -13.90
N ALA A 42 11.78 18.19 -12.81
CA ALA A 42 10.86 19.32 -12.72
C ALA A 42 11.57 20.65 -12.40
N SER A 43 12.55 20.62 -11.50
CA SER A 43 13.25 21.80 -10.96
C SER A 43 13.85 22.74 -12.03
N PRO A 44 14.50 22.24 -13.10
CA PRO A 44 15.12 23.13 -14.10
C PRO A 44 14.10 23.76 -15.07
N TYR A 45 12.86 23.27 -15.11
CA TYR A 45 12.00 23.43 -16.28
C TYR A 45 10.55 23.83 -15.99
N ASN A 46 10.18 23.92 -14.71
CA ASN A 46 8.86 24.32 -14.24
C ASN A 46 7.72 23.54 -14.91
N TRP A 47 7.95 22.24 -15.13
CA TRP A 47 6.99 21.33 -15.77
C TRP A 47 5.92 20.93 -14.77
N GLU A 48 4.71 21.44 -14.96
CA GLU A 48 3.57 21.21 -14.07
C GLU A 48 3.25 19.70 -13.91
N GLN A 49 3.42 18.92 -14.98
CA GLN A 49 3.16 17.48 -14.96
C GLN A 49 4.14 16.74 -14.06
N MET A 50 5.43 17.11 -14.09
CA MET A 50 6.46 16.48 -13.25
C MET A 50 6.36 16.96 -11.80
N LYS A 51 5.96 18.21 -11.58
CA LYS A 51 5.63 18.70 -10.23
C LYS A 51 4.45 17.95 -9.62
N ALA A 52 3.39 17.69 -10.40
CA ALA A 52 2.28 16.87 -9.92
C ALA A 52 2.73 15.43 -9.61
N PHE A 53 3.58 14.85 -10.46
CA PHE A 53 4.16 13.52 -10.25
C PHE A 53 4.99 13.45 -8.95
N GLU A 54 5.81 14.47 -8.69
CA GLU A 54 6.61 14.64 -7.47
C GLU A 54 5.71 14.64 -6.23
N TRP A 55 4.71 15.53 -6.19
CA TRP A 55 3.77 15.64 -5.09
C TRP A 55 3.03 14.33 -4.82
N ILE A 56 2.53 13.66 -5.86
CA ILE A 56 1.83 12.39 -5.72
C ILE A 56 2.78 11.30 -5.18
N SER A 57 4.02 11.24 -5.69
CA SER A 57 5.02 10.27 -5.22
C SER A 57 5.38 10.48 -3.74
N LEU A 58 5.48 11.74 -3.31
CA LEU A 58 5.73 12.10 -1.91
C LEU A 58 4.55 11.69 -1.01
N ILE A 59 3.31 11.96 -1.43
CA ILE A 59 2.11 11.55 -0.68
C ILE A 59 2.05 10.03 -0.52
N ILE A 60 2.33 9.27 -1.59
CA ILE A 60 2.38 7.80 -1.53
C ILE A 60 3.47 7.34 -0.57
N PHE A 61 4.65 7.96 -0.60
CA PHE A 61 5.74 7.66 0.33
C PHE A 61 5.31 7.87 1.79
N ILE A 62 4.75 9.04 2.11
CA ILE A 62 4.29 9.37 3.48
C ILE A 62 3.19 8.41 3.95
N LEU A 63 2.20 8.13 3.11
CA LEU A 63 1.12 7.19 3.44
C LEU A 63 1.66 5.77 3.68
N THR A 64 2.57 5.31 2.82
CA THR A 64 3.17 3.97 2.96
C THR A 64 4.06 3.89 4.19
N LEU A 65 4.84 4.94 4.48
CA LEU A 65 5.63 5.06 5.70
C LEU A 65 4.76 5.03 6.95
N ALA A 66 3.64 5.77 6.97
CA ALA A 66 2.72 5.78 8.10
C ALA A 66 2.11 4.41 8.37
N VAL A 67 1.67 3.70 7.31
CA VAL A 67 1.15 2.34 7.46
C VAL A 67 2.26 1.39 7.91
N PHE A 68 3.46 1.52 7.35
CA PHE A 68 4.62 0.72 7.72
C PHE A 68 5.01 0.91 9.18
N THR A 69 5.06 2.14 9.70
CA THR A 69 5.39 2.41 11.10
C THR A 69 4.33 1.85 12.04
N ILE A 70 3.04 1.92 11.69
CA ILE A 70 1.96 1.31 12.49
C ILE A 70 2.13 -0.22 12.59
N PHE A 71 2.46 -0.89 11.49
CA PHE A 71 2.71 -2.33 11.50
C PHE A 71 4.02 -2.69 12.22
N LEU A 72 5.09 -1.91 12.01
CA LEU A 72 6.41 -2.13 12.60
C LEU A 72 6.42 -1.94 14.12
N ALA A 73 5.72 -0.91 14.60
CA ALA A 73 5.53 -0.64 16.02
C ALA A 73 4.58 -1.65 16.68
N SER A 74 4.10 -2.68 15.97
CA SER A 74 3.11 -3.63 16.48
C SER A 74 1.89 -2.98 17.14
N TRP A 75 1.55 -1.72 16.79
CA TRP A 75 0.36 -1.04 17.32
C TRP A 75 -0.93 -1.79 16.96
N HIS A 76 -0.90 -2.62 15.92
CA HIS A 76 -1.97 -3.55 15.57
C HIS A 76 -2.27 -4.62 16.64
N LYS A 77 -1.34 -4.89 17.56
CA LYS A 77 -1.48 -5.85 18.68
C LYS A 77 -1.85 -5.18 20.01
N SER A 78 -1.87 -3.84 20.07
CA SER A 78 -2.30 -3.13 21.27
C SER A 78 -3.81 -3.33 21.49
N GLU A 79 -4.20 -3.70 22.71
CA GLU A 79 -5.58 -4.04 23.10
C GLU A 79 -6.63 -2.97 22.74
N ALA A 80 -6.21 -1.72 22.53
CA ALA A 80 -7.08 -0.63 22.11
C ALA A 80 -7.55 -0.68 20.63
N VAL A 81 -6.85 -1.42 19.75
CA VAL A 81 -7.11 -1.42 18.29
C VAL A 81 -7.46 -2.81 17.74
N ILE A 82 -8.00 -3.69 18.59
CA ILE A 82 -8.48 -5.03 18.21
C ILE A 82 -9.77 -4.96 17.36
N ARG A 83 -10.52 -3.84 17.39
CA ARG A 83 -11.76 -3.67 16.59
C ARG A 83 -11.53 -3.32 15.13
N CYS A 84 -10.33 -2.91 14.72
CA CYS A 84 -10.09 -2.52 13.34
C CYS A 84 -9.68 -3.74 12.51
N ASN A 85 -10.36 -3.96 11.38
CA ASN A 85 -9.96 -4.99 10.42
C ASN A 85 -8.69 -4.53 9.67
N TRP A 86 -7.52 -4.73 10.27
CA TRP A 86 -6.21 -4.34 9.71
C TRP A 86 -5.94 -4.82 8.28
N PRO A 87 -6.35 -6.05 7.87
CA PRO A 87 -6.32 -6.47 6.47
C PRO A 87 -7.12 -5.55 5.52
N LEU A 88 -8.25 -5.01 5.99
CA LEU A 88 -9.08 -4.11 5.20
C LEU A 88 -8.45 -2.72 5.07
N VAL A 89 -7.81 -2.22 6.14
CA VAL A 89 -7.03 -0.95 6.09
C VAL A 89 -5.88 -1.07 5.10
N ASP A 90 -5.15 -2.18 5.14
CA ASP A 90 -4.05 -2.46 4.21
C ASP A 90 -4.53 -2.58 2.75
N PHE A 91 -5.71 -3.18 2.54
CA PHE A 91 -6.37 -3.22 1.24
C PHE A 91 -6.72 -1.82 0.72
N TRP A 92 -7.38 -1.00 1.54
CA TRP A 92 -7.75 0.37 1.15
C TRP A 92 -6.53 1.25 0.88
N HIS A 93 -5.50 1.15 1.71
CA HIS A 93 -4.23 1.84 1.49
C HIS A 93 -3.59 1.44 0.16
N SER A 94 -3.50 0.13 -0.09
CA SER A 94 -2.90 -0.39 -1.32
C SER A 94 -3.72 -0.04 -2.57
N ALA A 95 -5.06 -0.05 -2.46
CA ALA A 95 -5.97 0.34 -3.53
C ALA A 95 -5.83 1.85 -3.86
N LEU A 96 -5.81 2.71 -2.83
CA LEU A 96 -5.60 4.15 -2.99
C LEU A 96 -4.26 4.44 -3.66
N CYS A 97 -3.18 3.80 -3.20
CA CYS A 97 -1.85 3.97 -3.79
C CYS A 97 -1.80 3.47 -5.25
N THR A 98 -2.54 2.41 -5.60
CA THR A 98 -2.65 1.93 -6.99
C THR A 98 -3.30 2.96 -7.90
N VAL A 99 -4.34 3.65 -7.41
CA VAL A 99 -5.00 4.73 -8.16
C VAL A 99 -4.05 5.91 -8.35
N LEU A 100 -3.34 6.33 -7.29
CA LEU A 100 -2.37 7.41 -7.37
C LEU A 100 -1.22 7.09 -8.33
N TRP A 101 -0.71 5.86 -8.33
CA TRP A 101 0.30 5.42 -9.31
C TRP A 101 -0.23 5.38 -10.74
N SER A 102 -1.52 5.06 -10.94
CA SER A 102 -2.17 5.16 -12.26
C SER A 102 -2.19 6.59 -12.78
N ILE A 103 -2.44 7.58 -11.90
CA ILE A 103 -2.37 9.01 -12.26
C ILE A 103 -0.93 9.38 -12.64
N ASN A 104 0.07 8.98 -11.86
CA ASN A 104 1.48 9.19 -12.17
C ASN A 104 1.90 8.57 -13.51
N LEU A 105 1.37 7.37 -13.83
CA LEU A 105 1.60 6.73 -15.12
C LEU A 105 1.04 7.57 -16.27
N ILE A 106 -0.18 8.07 -16.14
CA ILE A 106 -0.81 8.93 -17.15
C ILE A 106 -0.01 10.23 -17.32
N LEU A 107 0.41 10.86 -16.22
CA LEU A 107 1.25 12.07 -16.26
C LEU A 107 2.58 11.80 -16.98
N GLY A 108 3.25 10.69 -16.69
CA GLY A 108 4.47 10.27 -17.38
C GLY A 108 4.27 10.08 -18.89
N LEU A 109 3.18 9.42 -19.30
CA LEU A 109 2.83 9.22 -20.71
C LEU A 109 2.53 10.54 -21.45
N ILE A 110 1.81 11.46 -20.80
CA ILE A 110 1.55 12.80 -21.34
C ILE A 110 2.87 13.55 -21.53
N SER A 111 3.77 13.47 -20.54
CA SER A 111 5.09 14.09 -20.62
C SER A 111 5.96 13.52 -21.74
N ILE A 112 5.84 12.23 -22.06
CA ILE A 112 6.53 11.62 -23.22
C ILE A 112 5.90 12.08 -24.55
N SER A 113 4.58 12.23 -24.58
CA SER A 113 3.83 12.55 -25.82
C SER A 113 4.04 13.99 -26.28
N TRP A 114 4.27 14.93 -25.36
CA TRP A 114 4.57 16.34 -25.66
C TRP A 114 6.05 16.50 -26.08
N ARG A 115 6.30 16.20 -27.36
CA ARG A 115 7.61 16.03 -27.96
C ARG A 115 8.27 17.34 -28.41
N TYR A 116 9.26 17.87 -27.68
CA TYR A 116 10.34 18.74 -28.22
C TYR A 116 11.53 18.86 -27.22
N ARG A 117 12.45 17.88 -27.15
CA ARG A 117 13.92 18.06 -26.99
C ARG A 117 14.62 16.76 -26.51
N LEU A 118 15.51 16.27 -27.37
CA LEU A 118 16.26 15.00 -27.31
C LEU A 118 17.07 14.69 -26.03
N PHE A 119 17.40 15.66 -25.18
CA PHE A 119 18.17 15.44 -23.94
C PHE A 119 17.32 15.47 -22.67
N ARG A 120 16.00 15.68 -22.81
CA ARG A 120 15.05 15.98 -21.72
C ARG A 120 14.09 14.81 -21.42
N GLU A 121 14.19 13.72 -22.18
CA GLU A 121 13.25 12.57 -22.14
C GLU A 121 13.60 11.52 -21.07
N GLY A 122 14.85 11.45 -20.63
CA GLY A 122 15.32 10.38 -19.73
C GLY A 122 14.55 10.34 -18.41
N GLY A 123 14.28 11.50 -17.80
CA GLY A 123 13.51 11.62 -16.56
C GLY A 123 12.05 11.19 -16.71
N ALA A 124 11.40 11.57 -17.82
CA ALA A 124 10.01 11.18 -18.10
C ALA A 124 9.87 9.68 -18.39
N ILE A 125 10.80 9.12 -19.16
CA ILE A 125 10.85 7.68 -19.44
C ILE A 125 11.12 6.91 -18.15
N ALA A 126 12.11 7.32 -17.36
CA ALA A 126 12.43 6.69 -16.07
C ALA A 126 11.23 6.77 -15.10
N GLY A 127 10.58 7.93 -14.99
CA GLY A 127 9.38 8.12 -14.17
C GLY A 127 8.22 7.22 -14.61
N THR A 128 8.03 7.05 -15.93
CA THR A 128 7.01 6.15 -16.49
C THR A 128 7.31 4.69 -16.18
N ILE A 129 8.56 4.25 -16.36
CA ILE A 129 8.99 2.87 -16.02
C ILE A 129 8.79 2.61 -14.52
N LEU A 130 9.20 3.56 -13.67
CA LEU A 130 9.00 3.49 -12.22
C LEU A 130 7.52 3.42 -11.86
N ALA A 131 6.66 4.17 -12.55
CA ALA A 131 5.22 4.12 -12.33
C ALA A 131 4.64 2.75 -12.69
N ILE A 132 5.08 2.12 -13.79
CA ILE A 132 4.65 0.77 -14.17
C ILE A 132 5.07 -0.26 -13.12
N ILE A 133 6.35 -0.24 -12.72
CA ILE A 133 6.88 -1.17 -11.70
C ILE A 133 6.13 -1.00 -10.38
N SER A 134 5.91 0.25 -9.97
CA SER A 134 5.18 0.56 -8.74
C SER A 134 3.73 0.09 -8.82
N LEU A 135 3.06 0.31 -9.95
CA LEU A 135 1.68 -0.13 -10.15
C LEU A 135 1.57 -1.66 -10.06
N LEU A 136 2.50 -2.40 -10.65
CA LEU A 136 2.56 -3.86 -10.53
C LEU A 136 2.78 -4.31 -9.08
N THR A 137 3.67 -3.66 -8.34
CA THR A 137 3.92 -4.02 -6.93
C THR A 137 2.70 -3.71 -6.04
N PHE A 138 2.08 -2.54 -6.18
CA PHE A 138 0.85 -2.20 -5.43
C PHE A 138 -0.33 -3.09 -5.82
N TRP A 139 -0.49 -3.43 -7.10
CA TRP A 139 -1.48 -4.40 -7.56
C TRP A 139 -1.27 -5.79 -6.95
N ALA A 140 -0.02 -6.26 -6.90
CA ALA A 140 0.32 -7.52 -6.25
C ALA A 140 -0.07 -7.50 -4.77
N THR A 141 0.19 -6.39 -4.06
CA THR A 141 -0.23 -6.20 -2.66
C THR A 141 -1.75 -6.25 -2.51
N VAL A 142 -2.50 -5.51 -3.34
CA VAL A 142 -3.97 -5.55 -3.36
C VAL A 142 -4.48 -6.97 -3.53
N ARG A 143 -3.91 -7.74 -4.47
CA ARG A 143 -4.29 -9.14 -4.72
C ARG A 143 -3.98 -10.04 -3.52
N MET A 144 -2.82 -9.88 -2.88
CA MET A 144 -2.46 -10.65 -1.69
C MET A 144 -3.37 -10.32 -0.51
N SER A 145 -3.62 -9.04 -0.25
CA SER A 145 -4.48 -8.58 0.84
C SER A 145 -5.94 -8.97 0.60
N TYR A 146 -6.43 -8.94 -0.64
CA TYR A 146 -7.74 -9.45 -1.01
C TYR A 146 -7.87 -10.96 -0.77
N ARG A 147 -6.88 -11.76 -1.18
CA ARG A 147 -6.87 -13.21 -0.92
C ARG A 147 -6.88 -13.52 0.57
N ARG A 148 -6.10 -12.78 1.36
CA ARG A 148 -6.10 -12.92 2.82
C ARG A 148 -7.45 -12.54 3.41
N TRP A 149 -8.07 -11.46 2.95
CA TRP A 149 -9.39 -11.06 3.41
C TRP A 149 -10.43 -12.14 3.14
N HIS A 150 -10.46 -12.73 1.95
CA HIS A 150 -11.37 -13.84 1.62
C HIS A 150 -11.13 -15.10 2.44
N LEU A 151 -9.90 -15.40 2.82
CA LEU A 151 -9.58 -16.55 3.69
C LEU A 151 -10.04 -16.32 5.15
N PHE A 152 -10.13 -15.06 5.59
CA PHE A 152 -10.59 -14.68 6.92
C PHE A 152 -12.06 -14.24 6.96
N SER A 153 -12.74 -14.15 5.81
CA SER A 153 -14.20 -14.08 5.78
C SER A 153 -14.71 -15.38 6.40
N PRO A 154 -15.34 -15.34 7.59
CA PRO A 154 -15.97 -16.54 8.11
C PRO A 154 -16.97 -16.99 7.05
N THR A 155 -16.79 -18.22 6.53
CA THR A 155 -17.93 -18.97 6.02
C THR A 155 -19.04 -18.77 7.04
N PRO A 156 -20.25 -18.31 6.67
CA PRO A 156 -21.34 -18.22 7.60
C PRO A 156 -21.55 -19.61 8.17
N THR A 157 -21.02 -19.86 9.38
CA THR A 157 -21.39 -21.03 10.15
C THR A 157 -22.85 -20.81 10.43
N ILE A 158 -23.70 -21.56 9.70
CA ILE A 158 -25.10 -21.72 10.02
C ILE A 158 -25.15 -21.92 11.55
N PRO A 159 -25.91 -21.11 12.30
CA PRO A 159 -25.99 -21.27 13.74
C PRO A 159 -26.31 -22.73 14.03
N TYR A 160 -25.53 -23.37 14.90
CA TYR A 160 -25.70 -24.76 15.33
C TYR A 160 -27.12 -25.06 15.83
N HIS A 161 -27.91 -24.01 16.06
CA HIS A 161 -29.28 -24.08 16.53
C HIS A 161 -30.27 -24.72 15.54
N TYR A 162 -29.93 -24.85 14.25
CA TYR A 162 -30.85 -25.44 13.25
C TYR A 162 -30.61 -26.92 12.94
N GLN A 163 -29.57 -27.55 13.49
CA GLN A 163 -29.21 -28.93 13.12
C GLN A 163 -30.00 -30.01 13.87
N HIS A 164 -30.82 -29.63 14.85
CA HIS A 164 -31.62 -30.56 15.68
C HIS A 164 -33.12 -30.61 15.33
N LEU A 165 -33.60 -29.81 14.37
CA LEU A 165 -35.02 -29.74 14.00
C LEU A 165 -35.43 -30.76 12.92
N GLY A 166 -34.56 -31.70 12.54
CA GLY A 166 -34.78 -32.65 11.43
C GLY A 166 -35.09 -34.09 11.84
N THR A 167 -35.21 -34.40 13.13
CA THR A 167 -35.44 -35.78 13.59
C THR A 167 -36.57 -35.87 14.62
N GLU A 168 -37.77 -35.43 14.24
CA GLU A 168 -38.98 -35.95 14.90
C GLU A 168 -39.47 -37.16 14.10
N PRO A 169 -39.44 -38.38 14.66
CA PRO A 169 -40.16 -39.50 14.07
C PRO A 169 -41.65 -39.25 14.24
N TYR A 170 -42.36 -39.09 13.13
CA TYR A 170 -43.81 -39.24 13.11
C TYR A 170 -44.14 -40.63 13.65
N SER A 171 -44.95 -40.61 14.71
CA SER A 171 -45.64 -41.72 15.38
C SER A 171 -46.22 -42.76 14.41
#